data_AF-A0A5K1E790-F1
#
_entry.id   AF-A0A5K1E790-F1
#
_cell.length_a   1.000
_cell.length_b   1.000
_cell.length_c   1.000
_cell.angle_alpha   90.00
_cell.angle_beta   90.00
_cell.angle_gamma   90.00
#
_symmetry.space_group_name_H-M   'P 1'
#
loop_
_entity.id
_entity.type
_entity.pdbx_description
1 polymer ?
#
loop_
_entity_poly.entity_id
_entity_poly.type
_entity_poly.pdbx_seq_one_letter_code
_entity_poly.pdbx_strand_id
1 'polypeptide(L)'
;QNIISLSHQIANFGETTLPDLESQLNGSFALSSYLSQSIFFFFIGGGDYMASCTASSGVAVECDLQSLTELLIGNYTNHLM
;
A
#
# COMPACT_ATOMS: atom_id res chain seq x y z
N GLN A 1 -9.85 19.05 -0.53
CA GLN A 1 -9.00 17.95 -1.02
C GLN A 1 -9.70 16.65 -0.71
N ASN A 2 -9.79 15.73 -1.68
CA ASN A 2 -10.38 14.42 -1.46
C ASN A 2 -9.24 13.47 -1.04
N ILE A 3 -9.07 13.22 0.26
CA ILE A 3 -8.01 12.34 0.78
C ILE A 3 -8.55 10.91 0.70
N ILE A 4 -7.89 10.07 -0.09
CA ILE A 4 -8.22 8.64 -0.19
C ILE A 4 -7.51 7.86 0.90
N SER A 5 -8.19 6.85 1.46
CA SER A 5 -7.60 5.97 2.47
C SER A 5 -6.38 5.24 1.94
N LEU A 6 -5.52 4.79 2.85
CA LEU A 6 -4.38 3.93 2.52
C LEU A 6 -4.85 2.74 1.69
N SER A 7 -5.91 2.04 2.11
CA SER A 7 -6.47 0.90 1.39
C SER A 7 -6.87 1.21 -0.06
N HIS A 8 -7.47 2.38 -0.31
CA HIS A 8 -7.79 2.82 -1.66
C HIS A 8 -6.53 3.17 -2.47
N GLN A 9 -5.48 3.71 -1.85
CA GLN A 9 -4.21 3.93 -2.54
C GLN A 9 -3.60 2.61 -3.02
N ILE A 10 -3.65 1.55 -2.20
CA ILE A 10 -3.19 0.20 -2.60
C ILE A 10 -4.01 -0.33 -3.77
N ALA A 11 -5.34 -0.28 -3.63
CA ALA A 11 -6.25 -0.81 -4.63
C ALA A 11 -6.03 -0.12 -5.97
N ASN A 12 -5.95 1.22 -5.99
CA ASN A 12 -5.65 1.97 -7.20
C ASN A 12 -4.28 1.65 -7.79
N PHE A 13 -3.27 1.38 -6.94
CA PHE A 13 -1.97 0.96 -7.42
C PHE A 13 -2.04 -0.41 -8.11
N GLY A 14 -2.62 -1.41 -7.45
CA GLY A 14 -2.71 -2.77 -7.98
C GLY A 14 -3.67 -2.95 -9.16
N GLU A 15 -4.83 -2.31 -9.10
CA GLU A 15 -5.92 -2.52 -10.06
C GLU A 15 -5.89 -1.55 -11.24
N THR A 16 -5.17 -0.43 -11.13
CA THR A 16 -5.08 0.59 -12.20
C THR A 16 -3.64 0.86 -12.62
N THR A 17 -2.78 1.21 -11.66
CA THR A 17 -1.41 1.66 -11.99
C THR A 17 -0.56 0.53 -12.57
N LEU A 18 -0.63 -0.68 -12.00
CA LEU A 18 0.14 -1.83 -12.49
C LEU A 18 -0.27 -2.25 -13.92
N PRO A 19 -1.56 -2.47 -14.25
CA PRO A 19 -1.98 -2.77 -15.63
C PRO A 19 -1.59 -1.68 -16.63
N ASP A 20 -1.76 -0.40 -16.27
CA ASP A 20 -1.41 0.72 -17.13
C ASP A 20 0.10 0.76 -17.41
N LEU A 21 0.94 0.55 -16.39
CA LEU A 21 2.38 0.45 -16.54
C LEU A 21 2.78 -0.77 -17.38
N GLU A 22 2.15 -1.93 -17.18
CA GLU A 22 2.41 -3.12 -17.99
C GLU A 22 2.18 -2.85 -19.48
N SER A 23 1.07 -2.17 -19.79
CA SER A 23 0.72 -1.82 -21.17
C SER A 23 1.73 -0.85 -21.80
N GLN A 24 2.25 0.11 -21.02
CA GLN A 24 3.23 1.09 -21.48
C GLN A 24 4.64 0.50 -21.63
N LEU A 25 4.99 -0.48 -20.81
CA LEU A 25 6.31 -1.12 -20.78
C LEU A 25 6.41 -2.32 -21.73
N ASN A 26 5.38 -2.59 -22.54
CA ASN A 26 5.31 -3.70 -23.48
C ASN A 26 5.44 -5.08 -22.79
N GLY A 27 4.82 -5.24 -21.62
CA GLY A 27 4.63 -6.54 -20.97
C GLY A 27 5.40 -6.75 -19.66
N SER A 28 5.12 -7.90 -19.05
CA SER A 28 5.47 -8.24 -17.67
C SER A 28 6.97 -8.26 -17.33
N PHE A 29 7.85 -8.61 -18.27
CA PHE A 29 9.30 -8.64 -17.99
C PHE A 29 9.88 -7.24 -17.73
N ALA A 30 9.51 -6.28 -18.59
CA ALA A 30 9.94 -4.89 -18.43
C ALA A 30 9.30 -4.25 -17.19
N LEU A 31 8.05 -4.61 -16.88
CA LEU A 31 7.39 -4.21 -15.64
C LEU A 31 8.16 -4.68 -14.41
N SER A 32 8.50 -5.97 -14.31
CA SER A 32 9.26 -6.49 -13.16
C SER A 32 10.60 -5.78 -12.96
N SER A 33 11.35 -5.55 -14.06
CA SER A 33 12.61 -4.81 -14.01
C SER A 33 12.40 -3.35 -13.55
N TYR A 34 11.34 -2.69 -14.00
CA TYR A 34 10.97 -1.34 -13.57
C TYR A 34 10.59 -1.30 -12.09
N LEU A 35 9.72 -2.19 -11.62
CA LEU A 35 9.27 -2.26 -10.23
C LEU A 35 10.44 -2.52 -9.27
N SER A 36 11.38 -3.40 -9.63
CA SER A 36 12.55 -3.71 -8.79
C SER A 36 13.52 -2.53 -8.57
N GLN A 37 13.43 -1.49 -9.40
CA GLN A 37 14.26 -0.27 -9.31
C GLN A 37 13.46 0.95 -8.85
N SER A 38 12.15 0.79 -8.60
CA SER A 38 11.24 1.88 -8.26
C SER A 38 11.12 2.06 -6.75
N ILE A 39 10.83 3.29 -6.34
CA ILE A 39 10.45 3.61 -4.97
C ILE A 39 8.97 3.96 -4.96
N PHE A 40 8.19 3.29 -4.11
CA PHE A 40 6.76 3.54 -3.93
C PHE A 40 6.53 4.29 -2.61
N PHE A 41 5.64 5.29 -2.67
CA PHE A 41 5.23 6.06 -1.51
C PHE A 41 3.72 5.94 -1.31
N PHE A 42 3.32 5.47 -0.13
CA PHE A 42 1.94 5.44 0.31
C PHE A 42 1.78 6.35 1.51
N PHE A 43 0.68 7.11 1.56
CA PHE A 43 0.40 8.02 2.66
C PHE A 43 -0.59 7.41 3.64
N ILE A 44 -0.24 7.46 4.92
CA ILE A 44 -1.11 7.05 6.02
C ILE A 44 -1.55 8.27 6.82
N GLY A 45 -2.86 8.36 7.09
CA GLY A 45 -3.43 9.37 7.98
C GLY A 45 -3.89 8.78 9.32
N GLY A 46 -4.27 9.65 10.25
CA GLY A 46 -4.82 9.22 11.55
C GLY A 46 -6.07 8.34 11.43
N GLY A 47 -6.87 8.52 10.37
CA GLY A 47 -8.03 7.67 10.09
C GLY A 47 -7.65 6.24 9.71
N ASP A 48 -6.63 6.07 8.86
CA ASP A 48 -6.11 4.75 8.46
C ASP A 48 -5.49 4.02 9.64
N TYR A 49 -4.71 4.76 10.45
CA TYR A 49 -4.14 4.27 11.70
C TYR A 49 -5.24 3.76 12.65
N MET A 50 -6.25 4.58 12.93
CA MET A 50 -7.35 4.18 13.81
C MET A 50 -8.13 2.98 13.27
N ALA A 51 -8.35 2.90 11.95
CA ALA A 51 -9.02 1.76 11.33
C ALA A 51 -8.22 0.46 11.53
N SER A 52 -6.91 0.46 11.28
CA SER A 52 -6.05 -0.71 11.51
C SER A 52 -6.04 -1.17 12.98
N CYS A 53 -6.17 -0.23 13.91
CA CYS A 53 -6.06 -0.48 15.35
C CYS A 53 -7.38 -0.85 16.04
N THR A 54 -8.50 -0.66 15.35
CA THR A 54 -9.84 -0.95 15.89
C THR A 54 -10.52 -2.12 15.16
N ALA A 55 -10.04 -2.49 13.96
CA ALA A 55 -10.70 -3.45 13.07
C ALA A 55 -10.86 -4.87 13.63
N SER A 56 -10.03 -5.31 14.59
CA SER A 56 -10.03 -6.69 15.09
C SER A 56 -10.78 -6.90 16.41
N SER A 57 -11.09 -5.85 17.18
CA SER A 57 -11.65 -6.02 18.53
C SER A 57 -12.74 -5.01 18.93
N GLY A 58 -12.99 -3.96 18.12
CA GLY A 58 -13.93 -2.89 18.49
C GLY A 58 -13.48 -2.04 19.69
N VAL A 59 -12.30 -2.35 20.25
CA VAL A 59 -11.63 -1.61 21.32
C VAL A 59 -10.35 -1.06 20.69
N ALA A 60 -10.03 0.21 20.93
CA ALA A 60 -8.76 0.77 20.53
C ALA A 60 -7.66 0.07 21.34
N VAL A 61 -7.06 -0.97 20.77
CA VAL A 61 -5.79 -1.47 21.28
C VAL A 61 -4.78 -0.36 21.02
N GLU A 62 -3.96 -0.05 22.01
CA GLU A 62 -2.84 0.87 21.84
C GLU A 62 -1.93 0.28 20.76
N CYS A 63 -2.13 0.72 19.53
CA CYS A 63 -1.22 0.41 18.45
C CYS A 63 0.04 1.21 18.68
N ASP A 64 1.17 0.54 18.57
CA ASP A 64 2.40 1.27 18.37
C ASP A 64 2.50 1.65 16.88
N LEU A 65 2.72 2.94 16.58
CA LEU A 65 2.83 3.45 15.22
C LEU A 65 4.00 2.80 14.48
N GLN A 66 5.09 2.50 15.19
CA GLN A 66 6.23 1.80 14.61
C GLN A 66 5.84 0.38 14.19
N SER A 67 5.19 -0.38 15.06
CA SER A 67 4.72 -1.74 14.77
C SER A 67 3.75 -1.79 13.59
N LEU A 68 2.83 -0.82 13.47
CA LEU A 68 1.95 -0.71 12.30
C LEU A 68 2.75 -0.41 11.03
N THR A 69 3.72 0.49 11.12
CA THR A 69 4.58 0.85 9.99
C THR A 69 5.39 -0.35 9.50
N GLU A 70 5.97 -1.13 10.41
CA GLU A 70 6.70 -2.37 10.09
C GLU A 70 5.78 -3.42 9.44
N LEU A 71 4.57 -3.62 9.97
CA LEU A 71 3.58 -4.53 9.39
C LEU A 71 3.19 -4.12 7.96
N LEU A 72 2.96 -2.82 7.74
CA LEU A 72 2.64 -2.29 6.43
C LEU A 72 3.80 -2.51 5.46
N ILE A 73 5.03 -2.13 5.84
CA ILE A 73 6.22 -2.33 5.00
C ILE A 73 6.36 -3.81 4.61
N GLY A 74 6.24 -4.73 5.58
CA GLY A 74 6.34 -6.17 5.33
C GLY A 74 5.28 -6.69 4.36
N ASN A 75 4.01 -6.32 4.58
CA ASN A 75 2.91 -6.75 3.72
C ASN A 75 3.03 -6.18 2.29
N TYR A 76 3.39 -4.90 2.14
CA TYR A 76 3.56 -4.31 0.81
C TYR A 76 4.75 -4.90 0.06
N THR A 77 5.87 -5.11 0.76
CA THR A 77 7.06 -5.73 0.16
C THR A 77 6.71 -7.11 -0.41
N ASN A 78 5.92 -7.90 0.31
CA ASN A 78 5.46 -9.22 -0.16
C ASN A 78 4.37 -9.16 -1.24
N HIS A 79 3.59 -8.08 -1.31
CA HIS A 79 2.52 -7.94 -2.30
C HIS A 79 3.04 -7.42 -3.65
N LEU A 80 4.15 -6.66 -3.63
CA LEU A 80 4.72 -5.99 -4.79
C LEU A 80 5.91 -6.72 -5.43
N MET A 81 6.49 -7.72 -4.75
CA MET A 81 7.56 -8.60 -5.25
C MET A 81 7.03 -10.00 -5.50
#